data_AF-A0A3N5MTX7-F1
#
_entry.id   AF-A0A3N5MTX7-F1
#
_cell.length_a   1.000
_cell.length_b   1.000
_cell.length_c   1.000
_cell.angle_alpha   90.00
_cell.angle_beta   90.00
_cell.angle_gamma   90.00
#
_symmetry.space_group_name_H-M   'P 1'
#
loop_
_entity.id
_entity.type
_entity.pdbx_description
1 polymer ?
#
loop_
_entity_poly.entity_id
_entity_poly.type
_entity_poly.pdbx_seq_one_letter_code
_entity_poly.pdbx_strand_id
1 'polypeptide(L)'
;MYVRQERVAVCLLVGVAVAVIVAHLVLAGLGKQPFARPFNNSSADGDLVVVEGMIDQITLTNSGGHMTMSVNNLSVFLPAHVVQGISLQKGERISAYGIVQTYRGKKEIVVSDAEDVRILPAKPL
;
A
#
# COMPACT_ATOMS: atom_id res chain seq x y z
N MET A 1 -42.29 5.40 -24.85
CA MET A 1 -41.94 4.43 -25.90
C MET A 1 -40.53 4.76 -26.36
N TYR A 2 -39.51 4.09 -25.81
CA TYR A 2 -38.11 4.40 -26.12
C TYR A 2 -37.89 4.27 -27.63
N VAL A 3 -37.41 5.33 -28.28
CA VAL A 3 -37.06 5.29 -29.71
C VAL A 3 -35.91 4.30 -29.87
N ARG A 4 -35.82 3.59 -31.01
CA ARG A 4 -34.80 2.54 -31.26
C ARG A 4 -33.37 3.00 -30.92
N GLN A 5 -33.07 4.27 -31.18
CA GLN A 5 -31.79 4.90 -30.87
C GLN A 5 -31.52 5.05 -29.36
N GLU A 6 -32.56 5.35 -28.58
CA GLU A 6 -32.50 5.51 -27.12
C GLU A 6 -32.23 4.16 -26.43
N ARG A 7 -32.83 3.06 -26.93
CA ARG A 7 -32.57 1.70 -26.42
C ARG A 7 -31.13 1.28 -26.63
N VAL A 8 -30.55 1.58 -27.80
CA VAL A 8 -29.14 1.28 -28.11
C VAL A 8 -28.21 2.07 -27.19
N ALA A 9 -28.49 3.36 -26.99
CA ALA A 9 -27.70 4.19 -26.07
C ALA A 9 -27.71 3.65 -24.63
N VAL A 10 -28.89 3.22 -24.13
CA VAL A 10 -29.00 2.61 -22.80
C VAL A 10 -28.24 1.28 -22.74
N CYS A 11 -28.35 0.41 -23.75
CA CYS A 11 -27.59 -0.84 -23.79
C CYS A 11 -26.08 -0.60 -23.77
N LEU A 12 -25.59 0.40 -24.52
CA LEU A 12 -24.18 0.77 -24.50
C LEU A 12 -23.75 1.30 -23.12
N LEU A 13 -24.54 2.17 -22.51
CA LEU A 13 -24.24 2.73 -21.20
C LEU A 13 -24.19 1.65 -20.12
N VAL A 14 -25.16 0.73 -20.12
CA VAL A 14 -25.18 -0.42 -19.20
C VAL A 14 -23.97 -1.33 -19.45
N GLY A 15 -23.64 -1.60 -20.71
CA GLY A 15 -22.47 -2.41 -21.06
C GLY A 15 -21.16 -1.80 -20.56
N VAL A 16 -20.96 -0.49 -20.76
CA VAL A 16 -19.79 0.23 -20.25
C VAL A 16 -19.76 0.24 -18.72
N ALA A 17 -20.88 0.49 -18.06
CA ALA A 17 -20.97 0.48 -16.61
C ALA A 17 -20.58 -0.89 -16.03
N VAL A 18 -21.11 -1.97 -16.60
CA VAL A 18 -20.76 -3.34 -16.19
C VAL A 18 -19.28 -3.62 -16.40
N ALA A 19 -18.71 -3.24 -17.55
CA ALA A 19 -17.30 -3.42 -17.83
C ALA A 19 -16.40 -2.69 -16.82
N VAL A 20 -16.74 -1.46 -16.45
CA VAL A 20 -16.02 -0.67 -15.43
C VAL A 20 -16.13 -1.31 -14.05
N ILE A 21 -17.31 -1.79 -13.65
CA ILE A 21 -17.51 -2.48 -12.37
C ILE A 21 -16.66 -3.75 -12.31
N VAL A 22 -16.69 -4.58 -13.35
CA VAL A 22 -15.90 -5.82 -13.40
C VAL A 22 -14.41 -5.50 -13.33
N ALA A 23 -13.92 -4.52 -14.08
CA ALA A 23 -12.52 -4.10 -14.02
C ALA A 23 -12.13 -3.63 -12.61
N HIS A 24 -12.98 -2.86 -11.95
CA HIS A 24 -12.74 -2.40 -10.58
C HIS A 24 -12.67 -3.57 -9.59
N LEU A 25 -13.59 -4.54 -9.69
CA LEU A 25 -13.57 -5.73 -8.82
C LEU A 25 -12.32 -6.58 -9.03
N VAL A 26 -11.87 -6.74 -10.28
CA VAL A 26 -10.63 -7.47 -10.59
C VAL A 26 -9.42 -6.74 -10.00
N LEU A 27 -9.31 -5.42 -10.20
CA LEU A 27 -8.21 -4.63 -9.66
C LEU A 27 -8.20 -4.61 -8.12
N ALA A 28 -9.37 -4.49 -7.50
CA ALA A 28 -9.52 -4.56 -6.05
C ALA A 28 -9.10 -5.93 -5.49
N GLY A 29 -9.39 -7.02 -6.18
CA GLY A 29 -9.00 -8.37 -5.78
C GLY A 29 -7.50 -8.66 -5.90
N LEU A 30 -6.82 -8.08 -6.91
CA LEU A 30 -5.38 -8.27 -7.12
C LEU A 30 -4.51 -7.49 -6.11
N GLY A 31 -5.02 -6.39 -5.57
CA GLY A 31 -4.30 -5.55 -4.62
C GLY A 31 -3.03 -4.91 -5.19
N LYS A 32 -2.11 -4.51 -4.30
CA LYS A 32 -0.86 -3.80 -4.66
C LYS A 32 0.29 -4.75 -5.09
N GLN A 33 0.12 -6.05 -4.85
CA GLN A 33 1.13 -7.09 -5.12
C GLN A 33 1.68 -7.12 -6.56
N PRO A 34 0.87 -7.14 -7.63
CA PRO A 34 1.39 -7.25 -9.00
C PRO A 34 2.06 -5.97 -9.50
N PHE A 35 1.89 -4.85 -8.80
CA PHE A 35 2.43 -3.55 -9.17
C PHE A 35 3.65 -3.16 -8.34
N ALA A 36 3.81 -3.76 -7.15
CA ALA A 36 4.92 -3.49 -6.25
C ALA A 36 6.18 -4.24 -6.67
N ARG A 37 7.33 -3.57 -6.56
CA ARG A 37 8.66 -4.19 -6.75
C ARG A 37 9.40 -4.29 -5.42
N PRO A 38 10.27 -5.28 -5.22
CA PRO A 38 11.12 -5.29 -4.04
C PRO A 38 11.94 -3.99 -3.95
N PHE A 39 11.93 -3.35 -2.79
CA PHE A 39 12.72 -2.14 -2.59
C PHE A 39 14.20 -2.40 -2.83
N ASN A 40 14.87 -1.46 -3.49
CA ASN A 40 16.31 -1.42 -3.63
C ASN A 40 16.81 0.03 -3.65
N ASN A 41 18.13 0.22 -3.48
CA ASN A 41 18.70 1.57 -3.43
C ASN A 41 18.55 2.37 -4.73
N SER A 42 18.28 1.71 -5.86
CA SER A 42 17.99 2.34 -7.15
C SER A 42 16.50 2.69 -7.38
N SER A 43 15.59 2.29 -6.49
CA SER A 43 14.16 2.66 -6.58
C SER A 43 14.00 4.18 -6.57
N ALA A 44 13.23 4.72 -7.50
CA ALA A 44 12.99 6.15 -7.63
C ALA A 44 11.90 6.61 -6.68
N ASP A 45 11.90 7.90 -6.33
CA ASP A 45 10.79 8.50 -5.61
C ASP A 45 9.50 8.36 -6.44
N GLY A 46 8.41 7.94 -5.79
CA GLY A 46 7.14 7.60 -6.44
C GLY A 46 6.97 6.12 -6.79
N ASP A 47 8.03 5.31 -6.71
CA ASP A 47 7.91 3.86 -6.95
C ASP A 47 7.09 3.19 -5.85
N LEU A 48 6.13 2.36 -6.26
CA LEU A 48 5.45 1.42 -5.37
C LEU A 48 6.36 0.23 -5.11
N VAL A 49 6.74 0.05 -3.84
CA VAL A 49 7.66 -0.99 -3.40
C VAL A 49 7.07 -1.87 -2.31
N VAL A 50 7.63 -3.07 -2.18
CA VAL A 50 7.43 -3.96 -1.04
C VAL A 50 8.74 -4.09 -0.26
N VAL A 51 8.65 -3.99 1.06
CA VAL A 51 9.75 -4.28 1.99
C VAL A 51 9.34 -5.39 2.93
N GLU A 52 10.21 -6.39 3.03
CA GLU A 52 10.08 -7.47 3.99
C GLU A 52 11.30 -7.49 4.91
N GLY A 53 11.06 -7.63 6.20
CA GLY A 53 12.14 -7.66 7.17
C GLY A 53 11.65 -7.68 8.60
N MET A 54 12.59 -7.68 9.53
CA MET A 54 12.32 -7.58 10.96
C MET A 54 12.28 -6.09 11.35
N ILE A 55 11.38 -5.75 12.27
CA ILE A 55 11.33 -4.40 12.83
C ILE A 55 12.48 -4.23 13.83
N ASP A 56 13.45 -3.39 13.48
CA ASP A 56 14.63 -3.08 14.31
C ASP A 56 14.32 -2.09 15.43
N GLN A 57 13.51 -1.09 15.09
CA GLN A 57 13.13 0.01 15.97
C GLN A 57 11.78 0.58 15.56
N ILE A 58 10.98 0.99 16.56
CA ILE A 58 9.75 1.75 16.37
C ILE A 58 9.90 3.05 17.14
N THR A 59 9.62 4.17 16.48
CA THR A 59 9.63 5.50 17.08
C THR A 59 8.29 6.16 16.80
N LEU A 60 7.52 6.45 17.86
CA LEU A 60 6.33 7.29 17.73
C LEU A 60 6.78 8.75 17.66
N THR A 61 6.29 9.48 16.67
CA THR A 61 6.55 10.91 16.56
C THR A 61 5.69 11.65 17.58
N ASN A 62 6.32 12.52 18.38
CA ASN A 62 5.61 13.31 19.40
C ASN A 62 4.62 14.33 18.81
N SER A 63 4.71 14.60 17.51
CA SER A 63 3.83 15.51 16.78
C SER A 63 2.92 14.74 15.84
N GLY A 64 1.63 14.67 16.14
CA GLY A 64 0.62 14.19 15.19
C GLY A 64 0.33 12.69 15.21
N GLY A 65 1.01 11.89 16.03
CA GLY A 65 0.69 10.46 16.20
C GLY A 65 1.17 9.57 15.04
N HIS A 66 2.09 10.06 14.22
CA HIS A 66 2.76 9.25 13.20
C HIS A 66 3.77 8.29 13.84
N MET A 67 4.10 7.23 13.15
CA MET A 67 5.10 6.26 13.56
C MET A 67 6.15 6.11 12.47
N THR A 68 7.41 6.01 12.88
CA THR A 68 8.51 5.62 11.99
C THR A 68 9.08 4.32 12.50
N MET A 69 9.13 3.30 11.65
CA MET A 69 9.79 2.04 11.94
C MET A 69 11.03 1.87 11.07
N SER A 70 12.06 1.22 11.61
CA SER A 70 13.25 0.82 10.85
C SER A 70 13.16 -0.66 10.51
N VAL A 71 13.30 -0.99 9.22
CA VAL A 71 13.31 -2.36 8.71
C VAL A 71 14.52 -2.52 7.80
N ASN A 72 15.46 -3.40 8.12
CA ASN A 72 16.71 -3.60 7.36
C ASN A 72 17.46 -2.27 7.13
N ASN A 73 17.54 -1.42 8.16
CA ASN A 73 18.18 -0.10 8.10
C ASN A 73 17.49 0.92 7.16
N LEU A 74 16.25 0.63 6.71
CA LEU A 74 15.41 1.54 5.93
C LEU A 74 14.28 2.11 6.80
N SER A 75 14.03 3.41 6.65
CA SER A 75 12.93 4.10 7.33
C SER A 75 11.61 3.82 6.62
N VAL A 76 10.61 3.33 7.36
CA VAL A 76 9.24 3.19 6.90
C VAL A 76 8.35 4.08 7.76
N PHE A 77 7.69 5.03 7.13
CA PHE A 77 6.83 6.03 7.74
C PHE A 77 5.35 5.61 7.65
N LEU A 78 4.69 5.59 8.80
CA LEU A 78 3.27 5.31 8.96
C LEU A 78 2.56 6.58 9.45
N PRO A 79 1.67 7.16 8.64
CA PRO A 79 0.79 8.23 9.05
C PRO A 79 -0.13 7.84 10.22
N ALA A 80 -0.65 8.82 10.96
CA ALA A 80 -1.40 8.58 12.19
C ALA A 80 -2.67 7.74 11.98
N HIS A 81 -3.37 7.93 10.85
CA HIS A 81 -4.55 7.13 10.51
C HIS A 81 -4.20 5.65 10.25
N VAL A 82 -2.99 5.37 9.76
CA VAL A 82 -2.47 4.00 9.60
C VAL A 82 -2.13 3.41 10.96
N VAL A 83 -1.45 4.17 11.81
CA VAL A 83 -1.03 3.73 13.16
C VAL A 83 -2.23 3.33 14.02
N GLN A 84 -3.35 4.03 13.93
CA GLN A 84 -4.57 3.69 14.69
C GLN A 84 -5.16 2.33 14.31
N GLY A 85 -4.90 1.85 13.09
CA GLY A 85 -5.43 0.59 12.57
C GLY A 85 -4.50 -0.62 12.74
N ILE A 86 -3.29 -0.43 13.27
CA ILE A 86 -2.29 -1.49 13.35
C ILE A 86 -1.51 -1.49 14.67
N SER A 87 -1.26 -2.68 15.22
CA SER A 87 -0.39 -2.88 16.38
C SER A 87 0.87 -3.60 15.91
N LEU A 88 1.99 -2.90 15.86
CA LEU A 88 3.30 -3.45 15.50
C LEU A 88 4.24 -3.45 16.71
N GLN A 89 5.07 -4.48 16.81
CA GLN A 89 6.07 -4.61 17.85
C GLN A 89 7.47 -4.81 17.27
N LYS A 90 8.47 -4.33 18.01
CA LYS A 90 9.87 -4.58 17.68
C LYS A 90 10.13 -6.10 17.65
N GLY A 91 10.88 -6.55 16.64
CA GLY A 91 11.20 -7.96 16.46
C GLY A 91 10.12 -8.75 15.72
N GLU A 92 9.03 -8.13 15.28
CA GLU A 92 8.11 -8.78 14.35
C GLU A 92 8.67 -8.75 12.94
N ARG A 93 8.43 -9.84 12.19
CA ARG A 93 8.67 -9.88 10.76
C ARG A 93 7.46 -9.32 10.05
N ILE A 94 7.66 -8.39 9.13
CA ILE A 94 6.56 -7.79 8.37
C ILE A 94 6.83 -7.80 6.86
N SER A 95 5.77 -7.58 6.09
CA SER A 95 5.76 -7.19 4.69
C SER A 95 4.94 -5.91 4.58
N ALA A 96 5.54 -4.84 4.05
CA ALA A 96 4.90 -3.53 3.93
C ALA A 96 4.96 -3.03 2.48
N TYR A 97 3.80 -2.66 1.94
CA TYR A 97 3.70 -1.93 0.67
C TYR A 97 3.69 -0.43 0.92
N GLY A 98 4.44 0.32 0.12
CA GLY A 98 4.46 1.77 0.23
C GLY A 98 5.14 2.47 -0.94
N ILE A 99 5.09 3.79 -0.93
CA ILE A 99 5.71 4.64 -1.94
C ILE A 99 7.09 5.09 -1.44
N VAL A 100 8.10 4.98 -2.30
CA VAL A 100 9.42 5.54 -2.01
C VAL A 100 9.35 7.06 -2.03
N GLN A 101 9.87 7.69 -0.99
CA GLN A 101 9.99 9.14 -0.89
C GLN A 101 11.34 9.51 -0.28
N THR A 102 11.90 10.66 -0.68
CA THR A 102 13.05 11.24 0.00
C THR A 102 12.62 12.29 1.03
N TYR A 103 12.87 12.02 2.31
CA TYR A 103 12.64 12.97 3.40
C TYR A 103 13.97 13.40 4.03
N ARG A 104 14.22 14.71 4.05
CA ARG A 104 15.47 15.33 4.56
C ARG A 104 16.75 14.70 3.98
N GLY A 105 16.71 14.36 2.68
CA GLY A 105 17.85 13.77 1.96
C GLY A 105 18.08 12.28 2.22
N LYS A 106 17.17 11.60 2.94
CA LYS A 106 17.20 10.14 3.14
C LYS A 106 15.96 9.50 2.52
N LYS A 107 16.14 8.37 1.85
CA LYS A 107 15.02 7.58 1.34
C LYS A 107 14.25 6.94 2.49
N GLU A 108 12.94 6.99 2.38
CA GLU A 108 11.99 6.30 3.24
C GLU A 108 10.85 5.73 2.40
N ILE A 109 10.08 4.84 3.01
CA ILE A 109 8.86 4.29 2.41
C ILE A 109 7.68 4.82 3.19
N VAL A 110 6.71 5.41 2.48
CA VAL A 110 5.46 5.89 3.07
C VAL A 110 4.36 4.88 2.83
N VAL A 111 3.79 4.38 3.92
CA VAL A 111 2.63 3.48 3.90
C VAL A 111 1.36 4.32 3.93
N SER A 112 0.40 4.02 3.04
CA SER A 112 -0.84 4.80 2.93
C SER A 112 -1.99 4.21 3.74
N ASP A 113 -2.06 2.89 3.84
CA ASP A 113 -3.17 2.15 4.48
C ASP A 113 -2.64 1.09 5.46
N ALA A 114 -3.42 0.77 6.50
CA ALA A 114 -3.04 -0.26 7.47
C ALA A 114 -2.98 -1.68 6.85
N GLU A 115 -3.83 -1.96 5.87
CA GLU A 115 -3.88 -3.25 5.15
C GLU A 115 -2.61 -3.53 4.31
N ASP A 116 -1.83 -2.49 4.02
CA ASP A 116 -0.57 -2.60 3.29
C ASP A 116 0.55 -3.17 4.15
N VAL A 117 0.36 -3.26 5.47
CA VAL A 117 1.34 -3.81 6.40
C VAL A 117 0.81 -5.12 6.94
N ARG A 118 1.56 -6.19 6.70
CA ARG A 118 1.21 -7.55 7.13
C ARG A 118 2.30 -8.09 8.02
N ILE A 119 1.91 -8.62 9.18
CA ILE A 119 2.81 -9.39 10.04
C ILE A 119 2.98 -10.77 9.41
N LEU A 120 4.21 -11.15 9.13
CA LEU A 120 4.56 -12.45 8.58
C LEU A 120 4.83 -13.43 9.73
N PRO A 121 4.45 -14.71 9.57
CA PRO A 121 4.84 -15.73 10.54
C PRO A 121 6.37 -15.81 10.61
N ALA A 122 6.89 -16.09 11.80
CA ALA A 122 8.31 -16.40 11.97
C ALA A 122 8.68 -17.55 11.03
N LYS A 123 9.74 -17.39 10.25
CA LYS A 123 10.19 -18.44 9.33
C LYS A 123 10.51 -19.69 10.17
N PRO A 124 9.87 -20.85 9.94
CA PRO A 124 10.29 -22.07 10.61
C PRO A 124 11.75 -22.36 10.21
N LEU A 125 12.57 -22.68 11.22
CA LEU A 125 13.98 -23.05 11.05
C LEU A 125 14.14 -24.24 10.09
#